data_AF-A0A1T4X959-F1
#
_entry.id   AF-A0A1T4X959-F1
#
_cell.length_a   1.000
_cell.length_b   1.000
_cell.length_c   1.000
_cell.angle_alpha   90.00
_cell.angle_beta   90.00
_cell.angle_gamma   90.00
#
_symmetry.space_group_name_H-M   'P 1'
#
loop_
_entity.id
_entity.type
_entity.pdbx_description
1 polymer ?
#
loop_
_entity_poly.entity_id
_entity_poly.type
_entity_poly.pdbx_seq_one_letter_code
_entity_poly.pdbx_strand_id
1 'polypeptide(L)'
;MKVNNSVNRVLNIYSKSVNNKSEQLKKTNKKDTIEISSKGRELQKYIEIIKNTELKSSRADEIKNLLDNGCYCIDENKIASGIIEYIKESDV
;
A
#
# COMPACT_ATOMS: atom_id res chain seq x y z
N MET A 1 -27.58 25.81 62.66
CA MET A 1 -27.54 26.01 61.20
C MET A 1 -26.13 25.70 60.73
N LYS A 2 -25.93 24.68 59.88
CA LYS A 2 -24.61 24.21 59.44
C LYS A 2 -24.30 24.84 58.08
N VAL A 3 -23.29 25.72 58.00
CA VAL A 3 -22.92 26.41 56.76
C VAL A 3 -22.04 25.46 55.93
N ASN A 4 -22.53 25.02 54.78
CA ASN A 4 -21.80 24.11 53.90
C ASN A 4 -20.73 24.89 53.11
N ASN A 5 -19.46 24.51 53.29
CA ASN A 5 -18.28 25.24 52.85
C ASN A 5 -18.03 25.05 51.34
N SER A 6 -18.46 26.03 50.53
CA SER A 6 -18.31 26.10 49.06
C SER A 6 -16.86 26.31 48.57
N VAL A 7 -15.89 26.41 49.48
CA VAL A 7 -14.46 26.67 49.19
C VAL A 7 -13.83 25.58 48.32
N ASN A 8 -14.19 24.31 48.53
CA ASN A 8 -13.67 23.19 47.72
C ASN A 8 -14.12 23.26 46.26
N ARG A 9 -15.28 23.85 45.98
CA ARG A 9 -15.79 24.00 44.61
C ARG A 9 -15.03 25.09 43.85
N VAL A 10 -14.66 26.16 44.54
CA VAL A 10 -13.88 27.27 43.98
C VAL A 10 -12.45 26.82 43.67
N LEU A 11 -11.83 26.06 44.57
CA LEU A 11 -10.49 25.48 44.36
C LEU A 11 -10.43 24.55 43.14
N ASN A 12 -11.46 23.71 42.94
CA ASN A 12 -11.55 22.82 41.78
C ASN A 12 -11.71 23.57 40.43
N ILE A 13 -12.35 24.73 40.44
CA ILE A 13 -12.49 25.56 39.22
C ILE A 13 -11.13 26.17 38.87
N TYR A 14 -10.41 26.66 39.87
CA TYR A 14 -9.11 27.28 39.67
C TYR A 14 -8.06 26.26 39.20
N SER A 15 -8.01 25.07 39.80
CA SER A 15 -7.08 24.00 39.39
C SER A 15 -7.33 23.53 37.96
N LYS A 16 -8.61 23.43 37.54
CA LYS A 16 -8.98 23.05 36.17
C LYS A 16 -8.56 24.12 35.14
N SER A 17 -8.62 25.40 35.49
CA SER A 17 -8.19 26.49 34.62
C SER A 17 -6.67 26.54 34.40
N VAL A 18 -5.88 26.10 35.38
CA VAL A 18 -4.41 26.07 35.27
C VAL A 18 -3.96 24.93 34.36
N ASN A 19 -4.60 23.76 34.45
CA ASN A 19 -4.25 22.59 33.64
C ASN A 19 -4.66 22.74 32.15
N ASN A 20 -5.69 23.54 31.84
CA ASN A 20 -6.10 23.79 30.45
C ASN A 20 -5.15 24.70 29.67
N LYS A 21 -4.19 25.38 30.32
CA LYS A 21 -3.21 26.25 29.65
C LYS A 21 -1.94 25.51 29.21
N SER A 22 -1.77 24.23 29.55
CA SER A 22 -0.58 23.45 29.22
C SER A 22 -0.81 22.39 28.14
N GLU A 23 -1.80 22.56 27.26
CA GLU A 23 -1.78 21.86 25.97
C GLU A 23 -0.63 22.45 25.15
N GLN A 24 0.56 21.88 25.35
CA GLN A 24 1.74 22.13 24.54
C GLN A 24 1.34 22.01 23.08
N LEU A 25 1.32 23.15 22.38
CA LEU A 25 1.31 23.23 20.94
C LEU A 25 2.43 22.33 20.42
N LYS A 26 2.07 21.14 19.95
CA LYS A 26 3.02 20.20 19.34
C LYS A 26 3.67 20.93 18.17
N LYS A 27 4.93 21.37 18.33
CA LYS A 27 5.72 21.91 17.24
C LYS A 27 5.74 20.87 16.12
N THR A 28 5.04 21.16 15.03
CA THR A 28 5.12 20.35 13.82
C THR A 28 6.49 20.61 13.21
N ASN A 29 7.47 19.77 13.55
CA ASN A 29 8.76 19.73 12.84
C ASN A 29 8.47 19.25 11.42
N LYS A 30 8.15 20.17 10.51
CA LYS A 30 8.04 19.89 9.08
C LYS A 30 9.44 19.54 8.59
N LYS A 31 9.63 18.28 8.20
CA LYS A 31 10.82 17.77 7.54
C LYS A 31 10.41 17.40 6.13
N ASP A 32 11.30 17.62 5.17
CA ASP A 32 11.07 17.14 3.81
C ASP A 32 11.20 15.61 3.82
N THR A 33 10.13 14.92 3.41
CA THR A 33 10.11 13.46 3.25
C THR A 33 9.94 13.14 1.77
N ILE A 34 10.72 12.18 1.28
CA ILE A 34 10.54 11.60 -0.05
C ILE A 34 9.64 10.39 0.14
N GLU A 35 8.39 10.50 -0.29
CA GLU A 35 7.41 9.42 -0.19
C GLU A 35 6.92 8.98 -1.59
N ILE A 36 6.71 7.68 -1.74
CA ILE A 36 6.01 7.13 -2.90
C ILE A 36 4.57 7.63 -2.85
N SER A 37 4.06 8.12 -3.99
CA SER A 37 2.66 8.53 -4.12
C SER A 37 1.71 7.42 -3.67
N SER A 38 0.53 7.78 -3.16
CA SER A 38 -0.50 6.82 -2.75
C SER A 38 -0.77 5.76 -3.84
N LYS A 39 -0.87 6.23 -5.09
CA LYS A 39 -1.03 5.39 -6.28
C LYS A 39 0.17 4.46 -6.52
N GLY A 40 1.40 4.96 -6.38
CA GLY A 40 2.61 4.15 -6.53
C GLY A 40 2.72 3.05 -5.48
N ARG A 41 2.28 3.34 -4.24
CA ARG A 41 2.26 2.37 -3.14
C ARG A 41 1.23 1.25 -3.38
N GLU A 42 0.08 1.56 -3.97
CA GLU A 42 -0.89 0.55 -4.38
C GLU A 42 -0.35 -0.35 -5.50
N LEU A 43 0.24 0.25 -6.54
CA LEU A 43 0.86 -0.51 -7.63
C LEU A 43 1.96 -1.45 -7.13
N GLN A 44 2.79 -1.00 -6.19
CA GLN A 44 3.82 -1.84 -5.59
C GLN A 44 3.24 -3.07 -4.89
N LYS A 45 2.12 -2.92 -4.17
CA LYS A 45 1.42 -4.06 -3.54
C LYS A 45 0.96 -5.07 -4.57
N TYR A 46 0.38 -4.63 -5.70
CA TYR A 46 -0.04 -5.54 -6.76
C TYR A 46 1.14 -6.26 -7.42
N ILE A 47 2.25 -5.56 -7.68
CA ILE A 47 3.47 -6.16 -8.22
C ILE A 47 4.03 -7.22 -7.26
N GLU A 48 4.03 -6.94 -5.96
CA GLU A 48 4.48 -7.88 -4.94
C GLU A 48 3.58 -9.11 -4.84
N ILE A 49 2.26 -8.94 -4.95
CA ILE A 49 1.31 -10.05 -5.07
C ILE A 49 1.61 -10.87 -6.32
N ILE A 50 1.82 -10.26 -7.49
CA ILE A 50 2.09 -10.98 -8.73
C ILE A 50 3.41 -11.76 -8.66
N LYS A 51 4.47 -11.17 -8.07
CA LYS A 51 5.77 -11.85 -7.89
C LYS A 51 5.70 -13.04 -6.94
N ASN A 52 4.92 -12.92 -5.87
CA ASN A 52 4.78 -13.95 -4.84
C ASN A 52 3.64 -14.94 -5.11
N THR A 53 2.77 -14.62 -6.07
CA THR A 53 1.86 -15.61 -6.64
C THR A 53 2.73 -16.50 -7.50
N GLU A 54 3.00 -17.72 -7.04
CA GLU A 54 3.53 -18.75 -7.93
C GLU A 54 2.69 -18.72 -9.21
N LEU A 55 3.30 -18.31 -10.32
CA LEU A 55 2.73 -18.46 -11.66
C LEU A 55 2.49 -19.95 -11.80
N LYS A 56 1.27 -20.36 -11.46
CA LYS A 56 0.88 -21.76 -11.34
C LYS A 56 1.42 -22.49 -12.55
N SER A 57 2.30 -23.43 -12.27
CA SER A 57 2.95 -24.30 -13.24
C SER A 57 1.94 -24.95 -14.21
N SER A 58 0.64 -24.97 -13.89
CA SER A 58 -0.42 -25.53 -14.76
C SER A 58 -0.29 -25.12 -16.21
N ARG A 59 -0.05 -23.84 -16.54
CA ARG A 59 0.10 -23.42 -17.94
C ARG A 59 1.34 -24.04 -18.58
N ALA A 60 2.45 -24.07 -17.86
CA ALA A 60 3.71 -24.63 -18.33
C ALA A 60 3.61 -26.17 -18.45
N ASP A 61 2.97 -26.83 -17.49
CA ASP A 61 2.72 -28.26 -17.45
C ASP A 61 1.74 -28.69 -18.56
N GLU A 62 0.70 -27.88 -18.82
CA GLU A 62 -0.22 -28.07 -19.96
C GLU A 62 0.53 -27.98 -21.30
N ILE A 63 1.36 -26.94 -21.48
CA ILE A 63 2.16 -26.79 -22.70
C ILE A 63 3.14 -27.95 -22.84
N LYS A 64 3.79 -28.36 -21.75
CA LYS A 64 4.71 -29.50 -21.73
C LYS A 64 4.00 -30.79 -22.12
N ASN A 65 2.82 -31.06 -21.56
CA ASN A 65 1.99 -32.20 -21.94
C ASN A 65 1.57 -32.14 -23.42
N LEU A 66 1.20 -30.98 -23.95
CA LEU A 66 0.86 -30.83 -25.37
C LEU A 66 2.06 -31.08 -26.28
N LEU A 67 3.26 -30.68 -25.86
CA LEU A 67 4.50 -30.92 -26.58
C LEU A 67 4.87 -32.42 -26.57
N ASP A 68 4.80 -33.07 -25.41
CA ASP A 68 5.07 -34.50 -25.24
C ASP A 68 4.10 -35.38 -26.05
N ASN A 69 2.83 -34.96 -26.14
CA ASN A 69 1.82 -35.62 -26.96
C ASN A 69 1.88 -35.25 -28.45
N GLY A 70 2.79 -34.34 -28.86
CA GLY A 70 2.92 -33.88 -30.25
C GLY A 70 1.75 -33.04 -30.76
N CYS A 71 0.85 -32.60 -29.87
CA CYS A 71 -0.36 -31.82 -30.18
C CYS A 71 -0.15 -30.31 -30.06
N TYR A 72 1.07 -29.86 -29.79
CA TYR A 72 1.38 -28.43 -29.73
C TYR A 72 1.54 -27.85 -31.13
N CYS A 73 0.47 -27.24 -31.66
CA CYS A 73 0.52 -26.53 -32.93
C CYS A 73 1.13 -25.14 -32.75
N ILE A 74 2.25 -24.89 -33.43
CA ILE A 74 2.91 -23.60 -33.46
C ILE A 74 2.15 -22.67 -34.42
N ASP A 75 1.71 -21.51 -33.91
CA ASP A 75 1.06 -20.47 -34.69
C ASP A 75 2.07 -19.35 -35.00
N GLU A 76 2.50 -19.29 -36.25
CA GLU A 76 3.51 -18.35 -36.74
C GLU A 76 3.07 -16.89 -36.55
N ASN A 77 1.78 -16.61 -36.68
CA ASN A 77 1.24 -15.25 -36.50
C ASN A 77 1.34 -14.79 -35.05
N LYS A 78 1.08 -15.71 -34.10
CA LYS A 78 1.23 -15.42 -32.66
C LYS A 78 2.69 -15.20 -32.26
N ILE A 79 3.61 -15.93 -32.88
CA ILE A 79 5.05 -15.72 -32.66
C ILE A 79 5.44 -14.33 -33.16
N ALA A 80 5.07 -13.99 -34.40
CA ALA A 80 5.39 -12.70 -34.99
C ALA A 80 4.80 -11.54 -34.17
N SER A 81 3.54 -11.66 -33.71
CA SER A 81 2.91 -10.63 -32.88
C SER A 81 3.63 -10.45 -31.54
N GLY A 82 4.01 -11.55 -30.88
CA GLY A 82 4.74 -11.49 -29.60
C GLY A 82 6.11 -10.84 -29.73
N ILE A 83 6.83 -11.10 -30.82
CA ILE A 83 8.12 -10.45 -31.12
C ILE A 83 7.93 -8.94 -31.31
N ILE A 84 6.94 -8.53 -32.09
CA ILE A 84 6.66 -7.11 -32.36
C ILE A 84 6.25 -6.37 -31.08
N GLU A 85 5.40 -6.99 -30.26
CA GLU A 85 4.91 -6.41 -29.01
C GLU A 85 6.06 -6.18 -28.02
N TYR A 86 6.96 -7.15 -27.86
CA TYR A 86 8.14 -7.04 -27.00
C TYR A 86 9.09 -5.92 -27.43
N ILE A 87 9.35 -5.81 -28.73
CA ILE A 87 10.21 -4.73 -29.28
C ILE A 87 9.57 -3.37 -29.00
N LYS A 88 8.26 -3.23 -29.24
CA LYS A 88 7.54 -1.98 -29.03
C LYS A 88 7.51 -1.53 -27.57
N GLU A 89 7.45 -2.46 -26.63
CA GLU A 89 7.46 -2.16 -25.19
C GLU A 89 8.87 -1.80 -24.67
N SER A 90 9.92 -2.26 -25.34
CA SER A 90 11.31 -1.98 -25.00
C SER A 90 11.83 -0.64 -25.53
N ASP A 91 11.21 -0.11 -26.59
CA ASP A 91 11.56 1.18 -27.21
C ASP A 91 10.89 2.40 -26.54
N VAL A 92 10.05 2.19 -25.52
CA VAL A 92 9.36 3.24 -24.73
C VAL A 92 10.03 3.40 -23.37
#